data_AF-A0A356KD96-F1
#
_entry.id   AF-A0A356KD96-F1
#
_cell.length_a   1.000
_cell.length_b   1.000
_cell.length_c   1.000
_cell.angle_alpha   90.00
_cell.angle_beta   90.00
_cell.angle_gamma   90.00
#
_symmetry.space_group_name_H-M   'P 1'
#
loop_
_entity.id
_entity.type
_entity.pdbx_description
1 polymer ?
#
loop_
_entity_poly.entity_id
_entity_poly.type
_entity_poly.pdbx_seq_one_letter_code
_entity_poly.pdbx_strand_id
1 'polypeptide(L)'
;MSPWVEPLSFAIVGVYLISLAWRPPAERSWAYRSFLLLALAGWVGEASCIRAYGFYAYDPGWRLWLDVVPLCVVCVWPMVILSALDLARALRAERAAVLCALLVLADAALIEPVAVQAGLWRWSEPGLFAVPPVGVLGWAFFTLCATGWLERTRDHAGRACALVLLAPLGCHLLLLASWWGALRWLSRPLPDALGPLLALPLAALAGLAARRVRALPPLGLLLARAPGALVFFALLGLHARERPALVAYALSFALPYLVLSWRARGTNH
;
A
#
# COMPACT_ATOMS: atom_id res chain seq x y z
N MET A 1 -20.66 -1.76 -5.51
CA MET A 1 -19.62 -2.57 -4.82
C MET A 1 -20.05 -4.02 -4.58
N SER A 2 -19.13 -4.99 -4.63
CA SER A 2 -19.39 -6.39 -4.22
C SER A 2 -19.54 -6.52 -2.68
N PRO A 3 -20.62 -7.14 -2.15
CA PRO A 3 -20.96 -7.10 -0.73
C PRO A 3 -19.99 -7.85 0.21
N TRP A 4 -19.08 -8.65 -0.34
CA TRP A 4 -18.13 -9.47 0.43
C TRP A 4 -16.77 -8.81 0.65
N VAL A 5 -16.44 -7.72 -0.06
CA VAL A 5 -15.11 -7.08 0.01
C VAL A 5 -14.85 -6.54 1.41
N GLU A 6 -15.77 -5.75 1.94
CA GLU A 6 -15.67 -5.13 3.26
C GLU A 6 -15.51 -6.15 4.41
N PRO A 7 -16.39 -7.16 4.58
CA PRO A 7 -16.20 -8.15 5.65
C PRO A 7 -14.93 -8.98 5.49
N LEU A 8 -14.52 -9.29 4.24
CA LEU A 8 -13.27 -10.01 4.01
C LEU A 8 -12.04 -9.16 4.38
N SER A 9 -12.05 -7.87 4.05
CA SER A 9 -11.00 -6.93 4.46
C SER A 9 -10.87 -6.87 5.98
N PHE A 10 -11.98 -6.80 6.72
CA PHE A 10 -11.95 -6.83 8.18
C PHE A 10 -11.43 -8.16 8.72
N ALA A 11 -11.82 -9.30 8.13
CA ALA A 11 -11.31 -10.60 8.54
C ALA A 11 -9.78 -10.69 8.36
N ILE A 12 -9.26 -10.20 7.24
CA ILE A 12 -7.81 -10.16 6.97
C ILE A 12 -7.08 -9.27 7.99
N VAL A 13 -7.61 -8.07 8.25
CA VAL A 13 -7.05 -7.18 9.28
C VAL A 13 -7.10 -7.83 10.66
N GLY A 14 -8.19 -8.50 11.01
CA GLY A 14 -8.33 -9.23 12.27
C GLY A 14 -7.27 -10.31 12.43
N VAL A 15 -7.06 -11.14 11.41
CA VAL A 15 -5.99 -12.15 11.38
C VAL A 15 -4.62 -11.50 11.54
N TYR A 16 -4.37 -10.38 10.85
CA TYR A 16 -3.11 -9.64 11.00
C TYR A 16 -2.91 -9.13 12.42
N LEU A 17 -3.92 -8.50 13.03
CA LEU A 17 -3.85 -8.00 14.41
C LEU A 17 -3.66 -9.12 15.43
N ILE A 18 -4.28 -10.27 15.22
CA ILE A 18 -4.04 -11.47 16.02
C ILE A 18 -2.58 -11.90 15.86
N SER A 19 -2.03 -11.89 14.65
CA SER A 19 -0.62 -12.24 14.41
C SER A 19 0.37 -11.34 15.17
N LEU A 20 0.02 -10.07 15.42
CA LEU A 20 0.83 -9.16 16.24
C LEU A 20 0.92 -9.60 17.70
N ALA A 21 -0.07 -10.34 18.22
CA ALA A 21 -0.09 -10.80 19.61
C ALA A 21 1.03 -11.81 19.92
N TRP A 22 1.54 -12.48 18.88
CA TRP A 22 2.60 -13.49 18.95
C TRP A 22 4.00 -12.87 18.96
N ARG A 23 4.12 -11.54 18.82
CA ARG A 23 5.41 -10.84 18.92
C ARG A 23 5.88 -10.71 20.37
N PRO A 24 7.20 -10.58 20.61
CA PRO A 24 7.75 -10.27 21.93
C PRO A 24 7.07 -9.03 22.56
N PRO A 25 6.90 -8.95 23.89
CA PRO A 25 6.07 -7.92 24.54
C PRO A 25 6.41 -6.47 24.16
N ALA A 26 7.71 -6.14 24.03
CA ALA A 26 8.17 -4.82 23.62
C ALA A 26 7.78 -4.49 22.16
N GLU A 27 7.98 -5.44 21.24
CA GLU A 27 7.62 -5.30 19.83
C GLU A 27 6.12 -5.28 19.61
N ARG A 28 5.38 -6.09 20.37
CA ARG A 28 3.92 -6.13 20.35
C ARG A 28 3.31 -4.78 20.70
N SER A 29 3.80 -4.17 21.78
CA SER A 29 3.34 -2.85 22.24
C SER A 29 3.64 -1.76 21.20
N TRP A 30 4.82 -1.81 20.58
CA TRP A 30 5.17 -0.93 19.48
C TRP A 30 4.27 -1.16 18.26
N ALA A 31 4.00 -2.40 17.88
CA ALA A 31 3.22 -2.75 16.70
C ALA A 31 1.75 -2.29 16.82
N TYR A 32 1.08 -2.55 17.94
CA TYR A 32 -0.30 -2.08 18.14
C TYR A 32 -0.40 -0.55 18.19
N ARG A 33 0.53 0.10 18.89
CA ARG A 33 0.57 1.57 18.91
C ARG A 33 0.79 2.13 17.51
N SER A 34 1.74 1.57 16.76
CA SER A 34 2.04 2.02 15.40
C SER A 34 0.86 1.79 14.47
N PHE A 35 0.16 0.66 14.60
CA PHE A 35 -1.05 0.37 13.85
C PHE A 35 -2.13 1.43 14.10
N LEU A 36 -2.42 1.73 15.38
CA LEU A 36 -3.41 2.74 15.74
C LEU A 36 -3.03 4.14 15.24
N LEU A 37 -1.78 4.54 15.44
CA LEU A 37 -1.30 5.84 14.98
C LEU A 37 -1.34 5.96 13.45
N LEU A 38 -0.97 4.91 12.71
CA LEU A 38 -1.07 4.86 11.26
C LEU A 38 -2.52 4.89 10.79
N ALA A 39 -3.44 4.22 11.49
CA ALA A 39 -4.87 4.26 11.17
C ALA A 39 -5.41 5.69 11.31
N LEU A 40 -5.13 6.34 12.44
CA LEU A 40 -5.56 7.72 12.68
C LEU A 40 -4.92 8.70 11.71
N ALA A 41 -3.61 8.61 11.49
CA ALA A 41 -2.89 9.46 10.54
C ALA A 41 -3.38 9.23 9.10
N GLY A 42 -3.57 7.97 8.71
CA GLY A 42 -4.09 7.60 7.40
C GLY A 42 -5.46 8.18 7.19
N TRP A 43 -6.38 8.03 8.14
CA TRP A 43 -7.71 8.65 8.09
C TRP A 43 -7.63 10.18 7.96
N VAL A 44 -6.82 10.86 8.76
CA VAL A 44 -6.65 12.32 8.68
C VAL A 44 -6.15 12.74 7.31
N GLY A 45 -5.10 12.10 6.79
CA GLY A 45 -4.53 12.40 5.47
C GLY A 45 -5.50 12.10 4.33
N GLU A 46 -6.19 10.97 4.40
CA GLU A 46 -7.18 10.54 3.41
C GLU A 46 -8.37 11.51 3.35
N ALA A 47 -9.01 11.75 4.50
CA ALA A 47 -10.18 12.63 4.59
C ALA A 47 -9.85 14.07 4.16
N SER A 48 -8.69 14.58 4.56
CA SER A 48 -8.25 15.92 4.14
C SER A 48 -7.88 15.99 2.66
N CYS A 49 -7.29 14.96 2.06
CA CYS A 49 -7.07 14.91 0.61
C CYS A 49 -8.38 14.94 -0.18
N ILE A 50 -9.37 14.15 0.24
CA ILE A 50 -10.71 14.13 -0.39
C ILE A 50 -11.38 15.49 -0.27
N ARG A 51 -11.39 16.08 0.93
CA ARG A 51 -12.09 17.34 1.20
C ARG A 51 -11.40 18.56 0.59
N ALA A 52 -10.08 18.63 0.65
CA ALA A 52 -9.34 19.80 0.19
C ALA A 52 -9.13 19.80 -1.33
N TYR A 53 -8.97 18.62 -1.95
CA TYR A 53 -8.57 18.53 -3.36
C TYR A 53 -9.62 17.88 -4.26
N GLY A 54 -10.53 17.07 -3.69
CA GLY A 54 -11.54 16.36 -4.49
C GLY A 54 -10.93 15.41 -5.52
N PHE A 55 -9.72 14.88 -5.27
CA PHE A 55 -9.02 14.03 -6.24
C PHE A 55 -9.74 12.70 -6.54
N TYR A 56 -10.53 12.18 -5.59
CA TYR A 56 -11.27 10.93 -5.72
C TYR A 56 -12.42 10.88 -4.72
N ALA A 57 -13.31 9.90 -4.93
CA ALA A 57 -14.38 9.57 -4.01
C ALA A 57 -14.60 8.06 -3.96
N TYR A 58 -14.90 7.55 -2.76
CA TYR A 58 -15.28 6.16 -2.53
C TYR A 58 -16.70 5.87 -3.03
N ASP A 59 -16.97 4.61 -3.42
CA ASP A 59 -18.32 4.15 -3.78
C ASP A 59 -19.26 4.27 -2.56
N PRO A 60 -20.47 4.84 -2.68
CA PRO A 60 -21.39 4.96 -1.54
C PRO A 60 -21.89 3.61 -1.01
N GLY A 61 -21.58 2.49 -1.68
CA GLY A 61 -21.96 1.14 -1.26
C GLY A 61 -21.19 0.56 -0.07
N TRP A 62 -20.12 1.21 0.41
CA TRP A 62 -19.47 0.82 1.67
C TRP A 62 -20.45 0.95 2.85
N ARG A 63 -20.39 0.04 3.82
CA ARG A 63 -21.34 0.03 4.95
C ARG A 63 -20.86 0.86 6.12
N LEU A 64 -19.59 0.73 6.49
CA LEU A 64 -19.02 1.43 7.64
C LEU A 64 -18.12 2.58 7.17
N TRP A 65 -18.43 3.78 7.65
CA TRP A 65 -17.73 5.00 7.30
C TRP A 65 -17.16 5.69 8.54
N LEU A 66 -16.00 6.30 8.37
CA LEU A 66 -15.46 7.30 9.28
C LEU A 66 -15.34 8.61 8.49
N ASP A 67 -16.35 9.46 8.62
CA ASP A 67 -16.51 10.65 7.79
C ASP A 67 -16.62 10.31 6.29
N VAL A 68 -15.71 10.81 5.43
CA VAL A 68 -15.70 10.56 3.97
C VAL A 68 -14.87 9.34 3.56
N VAL A 69 -14.39 8.55 4.53
CA VAL A 69 -13.50 7.40 4.29
C VAL A 69 -14.14 6.11 4.81
N PRO A 70 -14.22 5.04 4.00
CA PRO A 70 -14.65 3.73 4.49
C PRO A 70 -13.74 3.22 5.62
N LEU A 71 -14.35 2.73 6.70
CA LEU A 71 -13.60 2.29 7.89
C LEU A 71 -12.63 1.14 7.57
N CYS A 72 -12.99 0.26 6.64
CA CYS A 72 -12.09 -0.81 6.20
C CYS A 72 -10.80 -0.29 5.57
N VAL A 73 -10.83 0.82 4.83
CA VAL A 73 -9.64 1.45 4.22
C VAL A 73 -8.71 1.96 5.33
N VAL A 74 -9.28 2.63 6.33
CA VAL A 74 -8.57 3.11 7.53
C VAL A 74 -7.86 1.96 8.25
N CYS A 75 -8.45 0.76 8.26
CA CYS A 75 -7.89 -0.42 8.90
C CYS A 75 -6.89 -1.21 8.04
N VAL A 76 -7.07 -1.26 6.72
CA VAL A 76 -6.23 -2.07 5.81
C VAL A 76 -4.86 -1.43 5.59
N TRP A 77 -4.79 -0.12 5.39
CA TRP A 77 -3.52 0.55 5.08
C TRP A 77 -2.45 0.43 6.18
N PRO A 78 -2.77 0.54 7.48
CA PRO A 78 -1.80 0.28 8.54
C PRO A 78 -1.19 -1.13 8.47
N MET A 79 -1.98 -2.15 8.14
CA MET A 79 -1.48 -3.51 7.92
C MET A 79 -0.54 -3.57 6.72
N VAL A 80 -0.90 -2.94 5.59
CA VAL A 80 -0.06 -2.90 4.38
C VAL A 80 1.28 -2.23 4.68
N ILE A 81 1.26 -1.07 5.36
CA ILE A 81 2.45 -0.30 5.72
C ILE A 81 3.34 -1.06 6.71
N LEU A 82 2.78 -1.58 7.80
CA LEU A 82 3.58 -2.26 8.83
C LEU A 82 4.17 -3.58 8.31
N SER A 83 3.42 -4.37 7.56
CA SER A 83 3.97 -5.58 6.92
C SER A 83 5.05 -5.25 5.88
N ALA A 84 4.91 -4.14 5.14
CA ALA A 84 5.94 -3.66 4.24
C ALA A 84 7.18 -3.17 5.00
N LEU A 85 7.00 -2.53 6.15
CA LEU A 85 8.09 -2.04 6.99
C LEU A 85 8.89 -3.20 7.61
N ASP A 86 8.20 -4.26 8.07
CA ASP A 86 8.87 -5.46 8.57
C ASP A 86 9.72 -6.13 7.48
N LEU A 87 9.16 -6.25 6.26
CA LEU A 87 9.91 -6.73 5.10
C LEU A 87 11.09 -5.81 4.78
N ALA A 88 10.87 -4.49 4.74
CA ALA A 88 11.91 -3.51 4.45
C ALA A 88 13.07 -3.56 5.46
N ARG A 89 12.77 -3.71 6.75
CA ARG A 89 13.78 -3.89 7.81
C ARG A 89 14.57 -5.17 7.64
N ALA A 90 13.90 -6.28 7.29
CA ALA A 90 14.57 -7.55 7.01
C ALA A 90 15.49 -7.47 5.79
N LEU A 91 15.14 -6.67 4.79
CA LEU A 91 15.96 -6.46 3.60
C LEU A 91 17.15 -5.55 3.89
N ARG A 92 16.90 -4.33 4.42
CA ARG A 92 17.92 -3.32 4.76
C ARG A 92 17.39 -2.34 5.81
N ALA A 93 17.71 -2.60 7.08
CA ALA A 93 17.26 -1.79 8.21
C ALA A 93 17.61 -0.29 8.07
N GLU A 94 18.79 0.03 7.54
CA GLU A 94 19.28 1.41 7.38
C GLU A 94 18.50 2.23 6.35
N ARG A 95 17.74 1.56 5.47
CA ARG A 95 16.88 2.19 4.45
C ARG A 95 15.42 1.78 4.59
N ALA A 96 15.01 1.27 5.76
CA ALA A 96 13.71 0.64 5.96
C ALA A 96 12.54 1.56 5.55
N ALA A 97 12.56 2.84 5.92
CA ALA A 97 11.49 3.78 5.56
C ALA A 97 11.35 3.99 4.04
N VAL A 98 12.48 4.20 3.34
CA VAL A 98 12.47 4.39 1.88
C VAL A 98 12.05 3.12 1.16
N LEU A 99 12.56 1.97 1.59
CA LEU A 99 12.18 0.68 1.01
C LEU A 99 10.72 0.35 1.28
N CYS A 100 10.20 0.67 2.48
CA CYS A 100 8.79 0.51 2.81
C CYS A 100 7.91 1.36 1.89
N ALA A 101 8.26 2.64 1.67
CA ALA A 101 7.54 3.50 0.74
C ALA A 101 7.55 2.97 -0.70
N LEU A 102 8.67 2.40 -1.16
CA LEU A 102 8.75 1.76 -2.48
C LEU A 102 7.93 0.47 -2.58
N LEU A 103 7.86 -0.33 -1.52
CA LEU A 103 6.99 -1.50 -1.46
C LEU A 103 5.51 -1.10 -1.50
N VAL A 104 5.13 -0.08 -0.72
CA VAL A 104 3.77 0.47 -0.73
C VAL A 104 3.44 1.13 -2.06
N LEU A 105 4.40 1.77 -2.74
CA LEU A 105 4.21 2.27 -4.10
C LEU A 105 3.84 1.14 -5.06
N ALA A 106 4.53 0.01 -4.97
CA ALA A 106 4.22 -1.17 -5.79
C ALA A 106 2.85 -1.78 -5.43
N ASP A 107 2.49 -1.82 -4.14
CA ASP A 107 1.16 -2.27 -3.71
C ASP A 107 0.07 -1.35 -4.25
N ALA A 108 0.22 -0.03 -4.09
CA ALA A 108 -0.74 0.96 -4.59
C ALA A 108 -0.86 0.91 -6.11
N ALA A 109 0.25 0.71 -6.83
CA ALA A 109 0.24 0.54 -8.28
C ALA A 109 -0.59 -0.68 -8.71
N LEU A 110 -0.60 -1.77 -7.94
CA LEU A 110 -1.49 -2.92 -8.16
C LEU A 110 -2.93 -2.64 -7.72
N ILE A 111 -3.11 -2.10 -6.51
CA ILE A 111 -4.39 -1.95 -5.84
C ILE A 111 -5.28 -0.95 -6.57
N GLU A 112 -4.75 0.22 -6.91
CA GLU A 112 -5.54 1.34 -7.43
C GLU A 112 -6.25 0.98 -8.74
N PRO A 113 -5.58 0.47 -9.80
CA PRO A 113 -6.26 0.09 -11.04
C PRO A 113 -7.31 -0.99 -10.83
N VAL A 114 -7.01 -2.01 -10.03
CA VAL A 114 -7.94 -3.13 -9.79
C VAL A 114 -9.17 -2.65 -9.01
N ALA A 115 -8.98 -1.81 -8.00
CA ALA A 115 -10.06 -1.28 -7.19
C ALA A 115 -10.98 -0.33 -7.97
N VAL A 116 -10.41 0.52 -8.83
CA VAL A 116 -11.19 1.39 -9.72
C VAL A 116 -12.00 0.57 -10.71
N GLN A 117 -11.42 -0.47 -11.30
CA GLN A 117 -12.18 -1.36 -12.20
C GLN A 117 -13.22 -2.23 -11.49
N ALA A 118 -13.02 -2.51 -10.20
CA ALA A 118 -14.02 -3.16 -9.35
C ALA A 118 -15.08 -2.18 -8.80
N GLY A 119 -15.00 -0.89 -9.13
CA GLY A 119 -15.93 0.14 -8.68
C GLY A 119 -15.91 0.39 -7.18
N LEU A 120 -14.75 0.27 -6.53
CA LEU A 120 -14.60 0.53 -5.09
C LEU A 120 -14.43 2.03 -4.79
N TRP A 121 -13.82 2.76 -5.73
CA TRP A 121 -13.69 4.21 -5.75
C TRP A 121 -13.44 4.69 -7.18
N ARG A 122 -13.46 6.01 -7.37
CA ARG A 122 -13.18 6.66 -8.65
C ARG A 122 -12.31 7.89 -8.46
N TRP A 123 -11.42 8.13 -9.43
CA TRP A 123 -10.59 9.32 -9.49
C TRP A 123 -11.24 10.41 -10.36
N SER A 124 -11.00 11.66 -10.01
CA SER A 124 -11.44 12.84 -10.76
C SER A 124 -10.52 13.15 -11.95
N GLU A 125 -9.27 12.72 -11.87
CA GLU A 125 -8.24 12.97 -12.89
C GLU A 125 -7.91 11.69 -13.66
N PRO A 126 -7.58 11.78 -14.96
CA PRO A 126 -7.33 10.61 -15.79
C PRO A 126 -5.92 10.05 -15.59
N GLY A 127 -5.74 8.79 -15.99
CA GLY A 127 -4.43 8.15 -16.08
C GLY A 127 -4.55 6.70 -16.57
N LEU A 128 -3.52 5.91 -16.29
CA LEU A 128 -3.48 4.49 -16.68
C LEU A 128 -4.59 3.73 -15.94
N PHE A 129 -5.44 3.00 -16.68
CA PHE A 129 -6.60 2.29 -16.13
C PHE A 129 -7.54 3.20 -15.29
N ALA A 130 -7.68 4.47 -15.70
CA ALA A 130 -8.44 5.50 -14.99
C ALA A 130 -7.89 5.86 -13.59
N VAL A 131 -6.59 5.59 -13.36
CA VAL A 131 -5.88 5.98 -12.14
C VAL A 131 -4.82 7.02 -12.47
N PRO A 132 -4.91 8.25 -11.93
CA PRO A 132 -3.87 9.24 -12.09
C PRO A 132 -2.62 8.86 -11.27
N PRO A 133 -1.40 9.23 -11.70
CA PRO A 133 -0.17 8.91 -10.96
C PRO A 133 -0.18 9.38 -9.50
N VAL A 134 -0.90 10.47 -9.22
CA VAL A 134 -1.05 11.02 -7.87
C VAL A 134 -1.72 10.03 -6.90
N GLY A 135 -2.63 9.18 -7.38
CA GLY A 135 -3.30 8.19 -6.55
C GLY A 135 -2.36 7.08 -6.07
N VAL A 136 -1.43 6.67 -6.93
CA VAL A 136 -0.40 5.69 -6.57
C VAL A 136 0.68 6.31 -5.66
N LEU A 137 1.06 7.56 -5.93
CA LEU A 137 2.12 8.25 -5.19
C LEU A 137 1.69 8.72 -3.78
N GLY A 138 0.42 9.04 -3.57
CA GLY A 138 -0.08 9.50 -2.27
C GLY A 138 0.23 8.54 -1.13
N TRP A 139 -0.07 7.26 -1.30
CA TRP A 139 0.23 6.23 -0.30
C TRP A 139 1.74 6.04 -0.09
N ALA A 140 2.55 6.17 -1.14
CA ALA A 140 4.01 6.08 -1.02
C ALA A 140 4.59 7.28 -0.25
N PHE A 141 4.14 8.50 -0.52
CA PHE A 141 4.55 9.70 0.20
C PHE A 141 4.13 9.66 1.67
N PHE A 142 2.88 9.32 1.94
CA PHE A 142 2.40 9.12 3.30
C PHE A 142 3.25 8.08 4.04
N THR A 143 3.50 6.92 3.41
CA THR A 143 4.30 5.84 3.99
C THR A 143 5.73 6.30 4.29
N LEU A 144 6.36 7.04 3.39
CA LEU A 144 7.71 7.57 3.59
C LEU A 144 7.78 8.47 4.82
N CYS A 145 6.85 9.42 4.93
CA CYS A 145 6.78 10.33 6.07
C CYS A 145 6.46 9.59 7.38
N ALA A 146 5.46 8.71 7.35
CA ALA A 146 5.00 7.96 8.52
C ALA A 146 6.09 7.02 9.05
N THR A 147 6.66 6.18 8.19
CA THR A 147 7.70 5.22 8.61
C THR A 147 9.02 5.90 8.94
N GLY A 148 9.39 6.97 8.24
CA GLY A 148 10.54 7.80 8.58
C GLY A 148 10.42 8.42 9.98
N TRP A 149 9.20 8.79 10.40
CA TRP A 149 8.94 9.24 11.76
C TRP A 149 8.95 8.08 12.77
N LEU A 150 8.22 6.98 12.48
CA LEU A 150 8.15 5.81 13.36
C LEU A 150 9.52 5.22 13.69
N GLU A 151 10.43 5.11 12.70
CA GLU A 151 11.79 4.60 12.94
C GLU A 151 12.56 5.51 13.90
N ARG A 152 12.40 6.83 13.77
CA ARG A 152 13.10 7.82 14.63
C ARG A 152 12.51 7.92 16.03
N THR A 153 11.24 7.59 16.20
CA THR A 153 10.53 7.70 17.48
C THR A 153 10.18 6.34 18.09
N ARG A 154 10.85 5.27 17.69
CA ARG A 154 10.56 3.89 18.13
C ARG A 154 10.49 3.76 19.65
N ASP A 155 11.45 4.38 20.33
CA ASP A 155 11.63 4.33 21.79
C ASP A 155 10.94 5.50 22.54
N HIS A 156 10.24 6.39 21.83
CA HIS A 156 9.63 7.59 22.39
C HIS A 156 8.14 7.68 22.07
N ALA A 157 7.32 6.94 22.83
CA ALA A 157 5.88 6.82 22.58
C ALA A 157 5.16 8.18 22.48
N GLY A 158 5.49 9.15 23.34
CA GLY A 158 4.89 10.50 23.29
C GLY A 158 5.23 11.25 21.99
N ARG A 159 6.47 11.12 21.49
CA ARG A 159 6.87 11.72 20.20
C ARG A 159 6.22 11.03 19.02
N ALA A 160 5.94 9.73 19.13
CA ALA A 160 5.26 8.98 18.08
C ALA A 160 3.85 9.53 17.80
N CYS A 161 3.16 10.11 18.78
CA CYS A 161 1.83 10.71 18.58
C CYS A 161 1.82 11.86 17.55
N ALA A 162 2.94 12.57 17.36
CA ALA A 162 3.06 13.60 16.33
C ALA A 162 2.88 13.03 14.90
N LEU A 163 3.00 11.72 14.70
CA LEU A 163 2.75 11.04 13.43
C LEU A 163 1.38 11.36 12.85
N VAL A 164 0.35 11.50 13.70
CA VAL A 164 -1.04 11.79 13.29
C VAL A 164 -1.14 13.09 12.49
N LEU A 165 -0.25 14.05 12.74
CA LEU A 165 -0.20 15.32 12.03
C LEU A 165 0.93 15.35 11.00
N LEU A 166 2.13 14.93 11.38
CA LEU A 166 3.33 15.08 10.56
C LEU A 166 3.29 14.20 9.30
N ALA A 167 2.73 12.99 9.37
CA ALA A 167 2.66 12.13 8.19
C ALA A 167 1.68 12.67 7.13
N PRO A 168 0.44 13.07 7.48
CA PRO A 168 -0.45 13.77 6.55
C PRO A 168 0.15 15.05 6.00
N LEU A 169 0.70 15.93 6.85
CA LEU A 169 1.29 17.20 6.39
C LEU A 169 2.44 16.98 5.39
N GLY A 170 3.33 16.03 5.69
CA GLY A 170 4.40 15.65 4.77
C GLY A 170 3.85 15.09 3.44
N CYS A 171 2.82 14.26 3.51
CA CYS A 171 2.12 13.76 2.33
C CYS A 171 1.54 14.90 1.48
N HIS A 172 0.80 15.84 2.08
CA HIS A 172 0.23 17.00 1.38
C HIS A 172 1.30 17.83 0.68
N LEU A 173 2.42 18.11 1.36
CA LEU A 173 3.51 18.89 0.77
C LEU A 173 4.10 18.18 -0.46
N LEU A 174 4.36 16.86 -0.35
CA LEU A 174 4.90 16.07 -1.46
C LEU A 174 3.89 15.91 -2.61
N LEU A 175 2.60 15.74 -2.29
CA LEU A 175 1.52 15.68 -3.27
C LEU A 175 1.39 16.99 -4.02
N LEU A 176 1.32 18.14 -3.33
CA LEU A 176 1.20 19.44 -3.97
C LEU A 176 2.44 19.77 -4.82
N ALA A 177 3.63 19.50 -4.28
CA ALA A 177 4.88 19.74 -5.02
C ALA A 177 4.97 18.87 -6.28
N SER A 178 4.67 17.57 -6.18
CA SER A 178 4.70 16.67 -7.34
C SER A 178 3.57 16.95 -8.33
N TRP A 179 2.38 17.31 -7.85
CA TRP A 179 1.24 17.65 -8.68
C TRP A 179 1.54 18.86 -9.57
N TRP A 180 1.88 20.00 -8.97
CA TRP A 180 2.14 21.23 -9.71
C TRP A 180 3.47 21.19 -10.48
N GLY A 181 4.47 20.48 -9.95
CA GLY A 181 5.78 20.37 -10.57
C GLY A 181 5.83 19.43 -11.77
N ALA A 182 4.99 18.38 -11.82
CA ALA A 182 5.04 17.39 -12.90
C ALA A 182 3.70 16.73 -13.20
N LEU A 183 3.03 16.14 -12.20
CA LEU A 183 1.95 15.18 -12.44
C LEU A 183 0.72 15.82 -13.11
N ARG A 184 0.41 17.09 -12.81
CA ARG A 184 -0.69 17.81 -13.45
C ARG A 184 -0.57 17.82 -14.98
N TRP A 185 0.65 17.91 -15.47
CA TRP A 185 0.97 17.99 -16.90
C TRP A 185 1.00 16.60 -17.57
N LEU A 186 1.21 15.55 -16.76
CA LEU A 186 1.28 14.15 -17.19
C LEU A 186 -0.06 13.42 -17.06
N SER A 187 -1.00 13.92 -16.24
CA SER A 187 -2.31 13.29 -16.02
C SER A 187 -3.17 13.42 -17.28
N ARG A 188 -3.06 12.42 -18.15
CA ARG A 188 -3.84 12.28 -19.38
C ARG A 188 -4.30 10.83 -19.50
N PRO A 189 -5.39 10.54 -20.23
CA PRO A 189 -5.75 9.16 -20.52
C PRO A 189 -4.58 8.45 -21.22
N LEU A 190 -4.18 7.30 -20.68
CA LEU A 190 -3.13 6.47 -21.26
C LEU A 190 -3.75 5.18 -21.82
N PRO A 191 -3.31 4.70 -22.99
CA PRO A 191 -3.74 3.41 -23.51
C PRO A 191 -3.40 2.28 -22.52
N ASP A 192 -4.38 1.43 -22.24
CA ASP A 192 -4.24 0.27 -21.34
C ASP A 192 -3.05 -0.63 -21.69
N ALA A 193 -2.74 -0.77 -22.99
CA ALA A 193 -1.61 -1.56 -23.49
C ALA A 193 -0.24 -1.09 -22.97
N LEU A 194 -0.12 0.16 -22.53
CA LEU A 194 1.11 0.66 -21.91
C LEU A 194 1.32 0.12 -20.49
N GLY A 195 0.27 -0.33 -19.81
CA GLY A 195 0.35 -0.80 -18.43
C GLY A 195 1.43 -1.87 -18.24
N PRO A 196 1.34 -3.03 -18.90
CA PRO A 196 2.35 -4.07 -18.80
C PRO A 196 3.77 -3.58 -19.10
N LEU A 197 3.94 -2.72 -20.11
CA LEU A 197 5.24 -2.15 -20.47
C LEU A 197 5.82 -1.28 -19.35
N LEU A 198 4.99 -0.50 -18.66
CA LEU A 198 5.40 0.34 -17.54
C LEU A 198 5.70 -0.48 -16.28
N ALA A 199 5.11 -1.66 -16.13
CA ALA A 199 5.34 -2.52 -14.98
C ALA A 199 6.59 -3.42 -15.12
N LEU A 200 7.02 -3.71 -16.35
CA LEU A 200 8.23 -4.50 -16.61
C LEU A 200 9.51 -3.92 -15.96
N PRO A 201 9.81 -2.60 -16.08
CA PRO A 201 10.95 -2.01 -15.38
C PRO A 201 10.87 -2.18 -13.86
N LEU A 202 9.68 -2.02 -13.27
CA LEU A 202 9.48 -2.20 -11.83
C LEU A 202 9.73 -3.65 -11.42
N ALA A 203 9.20 -4.62 -12.18
CA ALA A 203 9.43 -6.04 -11.94
C ALA A 203 10.92 -6.41 -12.11
N ALA A 204 11.59 -5.88 -13.14
CA ALA A 204 13.01 -6.10 -13.37
C ALA A 204 13.88 -5.52 -12.26
N LEU A 205 13.61 -4.26 -11.84
CA LEU A 205 14.30 -3.62 -10.73
C LEU A 205 14.09 -4.39 -9.42
N ALA A 206 12.87 -4.85 -9.15
CA ALA A 206 12.57 -5.65 -7.98
C ALA A 206 13.28 -7.02 -8.02
N GLY A 207 13.34 -7.67 -9.18
CA GLY A 207 14.11 -8.91 -9.38
C GLY A 207 15.62 -8.72 -9.19
N LEU A 208 16.18 -7.63 -9.72
CA LEU A 208 17.59 -7.27 -9.52
C LEU A 208 17.89 -6.92 -8.06
N ALA A 209 17.01 -6.18 -7.40
CA ALA A 209 17.11 -5.87 -5.97
C ALA A 209 17.07 -7.14 -5.14
N ALA A 210 16.12 -8.04 -5.41
CA ALA A 210 16.01 -9.34 -4.76
C ALA A 210 17.31 -10.15 -4.89
N ARG A 211 17.98 -10.14 -6.05
CA ARG A 211 19.29 -10.80 -6.25
C ARG A 211 20.39 -10.26 -5.34
N ARG A 212 20.36 -8.98 -5.01
CA ARG A 212 21.37 -8.31 -4.16
C ARG A 212 21.12 -8.46 -2.66
N VAL A 213 19.95 -8.94 -2.26
CA VAL A 213 19.62 -9.20 -0.86
C VAL A 213 20.40 -10.44 -0.40
N ARG A 214 21.29 -10.24 0.58
CA ARG A 214 22.17 -11.29 1.13
C ARG A 214 21.44 -12.24 2.08
N ALA A 215 20.52 -11.72 2.88
CA ALA A 215 19.70 -12.48 3.82
C ALA A 215 18.24 -12.41 3.38
N LEU A 216 17.65 -13.56 3.06
CA LEU A 216 16.26 -13.60 2.62
C LEU A 216 15.33 -13.38 3.82
N PRO A 217 14.23 -12.64 3.64
CA PRO A 217 13.25 -12.46 4.70
C PRO A 217 12.62 -13.83 5.06
N PRO A 218 12.26 -14.06 6.33
CA PRO A 218 11.50 -15.24 6.72
C PRO A 218 10.22 -15.38 5.88
N LEU A 219 9.91 -16.61 5.45
CA LEU A 219 8.73 -16.89 4.63
C LEU A 219 7.44 -16.38 5.28
N GLY A 220 7.34 -16.41 6.61
CA GLY A 220 6.21 -15.87 7.36
C GLY A 220 5.93 -14.38 7.09
N LEU A 221 6.96 -13.56 6.88
CA LEU A 221 6.80 -12.14 6.55
C LEU A 221 6.23 -11.95 5.15
N LEU A 222 6.63 -12.78 4.19
CA LEU A 222 6.09 -12.77 2.84
C LEU A 222 4.63 -13.25 2.83
N LEU A 223 4.34 -14.34 3.56
CA LEU A 223 2.99 -14.89 3.67
C LEU A 223 2.01 -13.96 4.38
N ALA A 224 2.46 -13.15 5.34
CA ALA A 224 1.62 -12.16 6.01
C ALA A 224 0.99 -11.14 5.04
N ARG A 225 1.56 -10.96 3.84
CA ARG A 225 1.08 -10.04 2.80
C ARG A 225 0.16 -10.72 1.79
N ALA A 226 0.17 -12.05 1.72
CA ALA A 226 -0.57 -12.81 0.72
C ALA A 226 -2.10 -12.62 0.81
N PRO A 227 -2.76 -12.64 1.98
CA PRO A 227 -4.22 -12.50 2.04
C PRO A 227 -4.72 -11.21 1.39
N GLY A 228 -4.06 -10.07 1.66
CA GLY A 228 -4.42 -8.79 1.05
C GLY A 228 -4.28 -8.82 -0.48
N ALA A 229 -3.14 -9.30 -0.98
CA ALA A 229 -2.90 -9.42 -2.42
C ALA A 229 -3.93 -10.35 -3.10
N LEU A 230 -4.28 -11.48 -2.46
CA LEU A 230 -5.26 -12.43 -2.99
C LEU A 230 -6.65 -11.81 -3.18
N VAL A 231 -7.07 -10.88 -2.33
CA VAL A 231 -8.33 -10.13 -2.53
C VAL A 231 -8.31 -9.37 -3.85
N PHE A 232 -7.22 -8.68 -4.15
CA PHE A 232 -7.10 -7.93 -5.41
C PHE A 232 -6.99 -8.85 -6.62
N PHE A 233 -6.32 -10.00 -6.51
CA PHE A 233 -6.35 -11.00 -7.60
C PHE A 233 -7.74 -11.63 -7.79
N ALA A 234 -8.51 -11.83 -6.72
CA ALA A 234 -9.90 -12.26 -6.82
C ALA A 234 -10.77 -11.18 -7.49
N LEU A 235 -10.61 -9.90 -7.11
CA LEU A 235 -11.30 -8.78 -7.75
C LEU A 235 -10.94 -8.65 -9.23
N LEU A 236 -9.65 -8.76 -9.57
CA LEU A 236 -9.16 -8.79 -10.95
C LEU A 236 -9.84 -9.93 -11.73
N GLY A 237 -9.88 -11.12 -11.13
CA GLY A 237 -10.53 -12.29 -11.70
C GLY A 237 -12.04 -12.18 -11.80
N LEU A 238 -12.71 -11.25 -11.11
CA LEU A 238 -14.17 -11.07 -11.18
C LEU A 238 -14.58 -9.90 -12.07
N HIS A 239 -13.79 -8.82 -12.06
CA HIS A 239 -14.17 -7.53 -12.66
C HIS A 239 -13.30 -7.12 -13.86
N ALA A 240 -12.17 -7.79 -14.09
CA ALA A 240 -11.21 -7.42 -15.14
C ALA A 240 -10.90 -8.55 -16.14
N ARG A 241 -11.74 -9.60 -16.23
CA ARG A 241 -11.53 -10.72 -17.16
C ARG A 241 -11.42 -10.29 -18.63
N GLU A 242 -12.20 -9.27 -18.99
CA GLU A 242 -12.24 -8.74 -20.36
C GLU A 242 -11.14 -7.70 -20.63
N ARG A 243 -10.23 -7.47 -19.67
CA ARG A 243 -9.16 -6.46 -19.74
C ARG A 243 -7.79 -7.12 -19.64
N PRO A 244 -7.32 -7.80 -20.70
CA PRO A 244 -6.08 -8.58 -20.65
C PRO A 244 -4.85 -7.73 -20.31
N ALA A 245 -4.84 -6.44 -20.68
CA ALA A 245 -3.76 -5.52 -20.33
C ALA A 245 -3.67 -5.25 -18.82
N LEU A 246 -4.81 -5.09 -18.14
CA LEU A 246 -4.85 -4.94 -16.68
C LEU A 246 -4.44 -6.23 -15.97
N VAL A 247 -4.85 -7.39 -16.51
CA VAL A 247 -4.43 -8.69 -15.97
C VAL A 247 -2.91 -8.87 -16.09
N ALA A 248 -2.34 -8.63 -17.27
CA ALA A 248 -0.90 -8.71 -17.49
C ALA A 248 -0.13 -7.71 -16.61
N TYR A 249 -0.65 -6.49 -16.46
CA TYR A 249 -0.11 -5.49 -15.55
C TYR A 249 -0.09 -5.99 -14.10
N ALA A 250 -1.22 -6.46 -13.58
CA ALA A 250 -1.33 -6.94 -12.20
C ALA A 250 -0.42 -8.15 -11.92
N LEU A 251 -0.32 -9.09 -12.86
CA LEU A 251 0.54 -10.28 -12.71
C LEU A 251 2.03 -9.92 -12.62
N SER A 252 2.46 -8.81 -13.22
CA SER A 252 3.86 -8.38 -13.14
C SER A 252 4.30 -8.03 -11.71
N PHE A 253 3.37 -7.58 -10.84
CA PHE A 253 3.64 -7.30 -9.43
C PHE A 253 3.75 -8.58 -8.57
N ALA A 254 3.25 -9.73 -9.04
CA ALA A 254 3.42 -11.00 -8.33
C ALA A 254 4.85 -11.57 -8.50
N LEU A 255 5.51 -11.29 -9.63
CA LEU A 255 6.80 -11.90 -9.98
C LEU A 255 7.89 -11.68 -8.92
N PRO A 256 8.10 -10.46 -8.37
CA PRO A 256 9.12 -10.27 -7.35
C PRO A 256 8.87 -11.09 -6.09
N TYR A 257 7.61 -11.21 -5.65
CA TYR A 257 7.23 -12.00 -4.49
C TYR A 257 7.42 -13.49 -4.72
N LEU A 258 7.11 -14.00 -5.92
CA LEU A 258 7.35 -15.40 -6.29
C LEU A 258 8.85 -15.72 -6.27
N VAL A 259 9.69 -14.83 -6.83
CA VAL A 259 11.15 -15.00 -6.83
C VAL A 259 11.70 -14.99 -5.40
N LEU A 260 11.26 -14.05 -4.56
CA LEU A 260 11.67 -13.98 -3.15
C LEU A 260 11.22 -15.21 -2.36
N SER A 261 9.98 -15.65 -2.55
CA SER A 261 9.42 -16.82 -1.87
C SER A 261 10.12 -18.11 -2.28
N TRP A 262 10.44 -18.27 -3.57
CA TRP A 262 11.19 -19.41 -4.08
C TRP A 262 12.56 -19.49 -3.45
N ARG A 263 13.30 -18.37 -3.41
CA ARG A 263 14.64 -18.34 -2.81
C ARG A 263 14.59 -18.59 -1.30
N ALA A 264 13.59 -18.05 -0.59
CA ALA A 264 13.48 -18.18 0.86
C ALA A 264 13.23 -19.63 1.30
N ARG A 265 12.67 -20.48 0.44
CA ARG A 265 12.54 -21.93 0.69
C ARG A 265 13.90 -22.64 0.68
N GLY A 266 14.82 -22.20 -0.18
CA GLY A 266 16.12 -22.85 -0.36
C GLY A 266 17.12 -22.63 0.78
N THR A 267 16.86 -21.70 1.71
CA THR A 267 17.76 -21.37 2.82
C THR A 267 17.40 -22.05 4.15
N ASN A 268 16.35 -22.87 4.18
CA ASN A 268 15.90 -23.59 5.39
C ASN A 268 16.43 -25.04 5.47
N HIS A 269 17.51 -25.35 4.75
CA HIS A 269 18.24 -26.62 4.78
C HIS A 269 19.69 -26.36 5.16
#